data_AF-A0A6G8Q0Q5-F1
#
_entry.id   AF-A0A6G8Q0Q5-F1
#
_cell.length_a   1.000
_cell.length_b   1.000
_cell.length_c   1.000
_cell.angle_alpha   90.00
_cell.angle_beta   90.00
_cell.angle_gamma   90.00
#
_symmetry.space_group_name_H-M   'P 1'
#
loop_
_entity.id
_entity.type
_entity.pdbx_description
1 polymer ?
#
loop_
_entity_poly.entity_id
_entity_poly.type
_entity_poly.pdbx_seq_one_letter_code
_entity_poly.pdbx_strand_id
1 'polypeptide(L)'
;MCVLCGQDFVAQAHWTDRYVEDRARAAGPGADPTEYQRDRRRDRAHRAAVTNQVLACYGMRVKDWAGSKYLLSDGKGNSEIVQDLGALWAAAEKILGRPLDPLDPALKERMLDGALAR
;
A
#
# COMPACT_ATOMS: atom_id res chain seq x y z
N MET A 1 7.04 11.00 25.81
CA MET A 1 6.71 11.40 24.42
C MET A 1 5.20 11.48 24.32
N CYS A 2 4.61 12.67 24.13
CA CYS A 2 3.16 12.88 24.23
C CYS A 2 2.40 12.42 22.98
N VAL A 3 1.16 11.96 23.19
CA VAL A 3 0.21 11.49 22.16
C VAL A 3 0.01 12.47 20.99
N LEU A 4 0.12 13.78 21.21
CA LEU A 4 -0.01 14.80 20.15
C LEU A 4 1.19 14.83 19.18
N CYS A 5 2.41 14.61 19.64
CA CYS A 5 3.60 14.54 18.77
C CYS A 5 3.74 13.18 18.09
N GLY A 6 2.96 12.20 18.52
CA GLY A 6 2.92 10.84 17.98
C GLY A 6 1.85 10.62 16.92
N GLN A 7 1.01 11.61 16.59
CA GLN A 7 -0.12 11.41 15.67
C GLN A 7 0.32 10.95 14.27
N ASP A 8 1.51 11.36 13.80
CA ASP A 8 2.12 10.89 12.55
C ASP A 8 2.70 9.45 12.62
N PHE A 9 2.76 8.90 13.83
CA PHE A 9 3.21 7.54 14.15
C PHE A 9 2.08 6.63 14.62
N VAL A 10 0.93 7.18 15.00
CA VAL A 10 -0.29 6.40 15.23
C VAL A 10 -0.87 6.05 13.87
N ALA A 11 -1.00 4.75 13.59
CA ALA A 11 -1.62 4.28 12.36
C ALA A 11 -3.05 4.81 12.27
N GLN A 12 -3.28 5.79 11.40
CA GLN A 12 -4.61 6.25 11.05
C GLN A 12 -5.23 5.23 10.10
N ALA A 13 -6.48 4.86 10.35
CA ALA A 13 -7.20 4.00 9.43
C ALA A 13 -7.40 4.73 8.09
N HIS A 14 -6.79 4.23 7.02
CA HIS A 14 -6.99 4.76 5.68
C HIS A 14 -8.21 4.09 5.02
N TRP A 15 -8.85 4.73 4.03
CA TRP A 15 -10.03 4.15 3.37
C TRP A 15 -9.76 2.79 2.73
N THR A 16 -8.51 2.52 2.35
CA THR A 16 -8.08 1.20 1.87
C THR A 16 -8.13 0.14 2.96
N ASP A 17 -7.92 0.50 4.23
CA ASP A 17 -7.92 -0.42 5.39
C ASP A 17 -9.31 -0.93 5.79
N ARG A 18 -10.35 -0.34 5.19
CA ARG A 18 -11.74 -0.50 5.62
C ARG A 18 -12.23 -1.94 5.71
N TYR A 19 -11.79 -2.83 4.82
CA TYR A 19 -12.23 -4.24 4.86
C TYR A 19 -11.90 -4.93 6.19
N VAL A 20 -10.67 -4.73 6.69
CA VAL A 20 -10.22 -5.33 7.96
C VAL A 20 -10.86 -4.61 9.14
N GLU A 21 -10.97 -3.29 9.07
CA GLU A 21 -11.57 -2.47 10.13
C GLU A 21 -13.07 -2.77 10.32
N ASP A 22 -13.83 -2.94 9.23
CA ASP A 22 -15.25 -3.28 9.30
C ASP A 22 -15.45 -4.71 9.84
N ARG A 23 -14.57 -5.66 9.46
CA ARG A 23 -14.58 -7.02 10.03
C ARG A 23 -14.27 -7.01 11.53
N ALA A 24 -13.26 -6.24 11.95
CA ALA A 24 -12.89 -6.08 13.35
C ALA A 24 -14.04 -5.47 14.17
N ARG A 25 -14.72 -4.45 13.62
CA ARG A 25 -15.89 -3.84 14.25
C ARG A 25 -17.05 -4.84 14.38
N ALA A 26 -17.28 -5.68 13.37
CA ALA A 26 -18.34 -6.69 13.36
C ALA A 26 -18.10 -7.85 14.34
N ALA A 27 -16.84 -8.18 14.65
CA ALA A 27 -16.48 -9.25 15.60
C ALA A 27 -16.94 -8.97 17.04
N GLY A 28 -17.24 -7.70 17.37
CA GLY A 28 -17.80 -7.29 18.65
C GLY A 28 -16.81 -7.32 19.83
N PRO A 29 -17.26 -6.96 21.04
CA PRO A 29 -16.44 -6.98 22.24
C PRO A 29 -15.97 -8.40 22.58
N GLY A 30 -14.67 -8.57 22.86
CA GLY A 30 -14.08 -9.88 23.20
C GLY A 30 -13.42 -10.62 22.04
N ALA A 31 -13.38 -10.03 20.84
CA ALA A 31 -12.61 -10.55 19.71
C ALA A 31 -11.12 -10.67 20.06
N ASP A 32 -10.47 -11.73 19.57
CA ASP A 32 -9.05 -11.99 19.81
C ASP A 32 -8.19 -10.91 19.12
N PRO A 33 -7.42 -10.09 19.88
CA PRO A 33 -6.56 -9.08 19.29
C PRO A 33 -5.51 -9.66 18.34
N THR A 34 -5.11 -10.92 18.53
CA THR A 34 -4.13 -11.57 17.66
C THR A 34 -4.71 -11.94 16.30
N GLU A 35 -6.00 -12.26 16.23
CA GLU A 35 -6.71 -12.52 14.98
C GLU A 35 -6.77 -11.26 14.13
N TYR A 36 -7.13 -10.11 14.73
CA TYR A 36 -7.12 -8.81 14.06
C TYR A 36 -5.75 -8.47 13.45
N GLN A 37 -4.66 -8.66 14.20
CA GLN A 37 -3.32 -8.37 13.70
C GLN A 37 -2.91 -9.28 12.53
N ARG A 38 -3.31 -10.56 12.58
CA ARG A 38 -3.07 -11.52 11.48
C ARG A 38 -3.84 -11.13 10.22
N ASP A 39 -5.12 -10.81 10.37
CA ASP A 39 -5.97 -10.37 9.27
C ASP A 39 -5.43 -9.10 8.62
N ARG A 40 -5.07 -8.11 9.43
CA ARG A 40 -4.46 -6.86 8.97
C ARG A 40 -3.17 -7.11 8.19
N ARG A 41 -2.27 -7.96 8.70
CA ARG A 41 -1.02 -8.30 8.01
C ARG A 41 -1.27 -9.00 6.67
N ARG A 42 -2.20 -9.96 6.64
CA ARG A 42 -2.55 -10.72 5.43
C ARG A 42 -3.11 -9.81 4.35
N ASP A 43 -4.05 -8.95 4.73
CA ASP A 43 -4.71 -8.05 3.80
C ASP A 43 -3.74 -6.96 3.29
N ARG A 44 -2.86 -6.38 4.13
CA ARG A 44 -1.81 -5.46 3.65
C ARG A 44 -0.84 -6.14 2.67
N ALA A 45 -0.45 -7.38 2.94
CA ALA A 45 0.37 -8.16 2.02
C ALA A 45 -0.34 -8.40 0.68
N HIS A 46 -1.63 -8.72 0.70
CA HIS A 46 -2.44 -8.88 -0.49
C HIS A 46 -2.53 -7.58 -1.30
N ARG A 47 -2.82 -6.45 -0.65
CA ARG A 47 -2.86 -5.14 -1.33
C ARG A 47 -1.52 -4.77 -1.93
N ALA A 48 -0.43 -4.95 -1.20
CA ALA A 48 0.91 -4.73 -1.74
C ALA A 48 1.17 -5.60 -2.98
N ALA A 49 0.73 -6.86 -2.98
CA ALA A 49 0.85 -7.74 -4.15
C ALA A 49 0.05 -7.23 -5.35
N VAL A 50 -1.21 -6.80 -5.15
CA VAL A 50 -2.05 -6.22 -6.23
C VAL A 50 -1.44 -4.91 -6.74
N THR A 51 -1.08 -3.99 -5.86
CA THR A 51 -0.43 -2.72 -6.21
C THR A 51 0.87 -2.95 -7.00
N ASN A 52 1.65 -3.97 -6.64
CA ASN A 52 2.87 -4.31 -7.36
C ASN A 52 2.65 -4.79 -8.80
N GLN A 53 1.45 -5.26 -9.16
CA GLN A 53 1.15 -5.59 -10.56
C GLN A 53 1.17 -4.33 -11.44
N VAL A 54 0.70 -3.21 -10.91
CA VAL A 54 0.73 -1.90 -11.59
C VAL A 54 2.12 -1.29 -11.52
N LEU A 55 2.72 -1.24 -10.32
CA LEU A 55 4.03 -0.61 -10.11
C LEU A 55 5.16 -1.28 -10.92
N ALA A 56 5.04 -2.58 -11.19
CA ALA A 56 5.99 -3.31 -12.03
C ALA A 56 6.13 -2.70 -13.43
N CYS A 57 5.04 -2.16 -14.01
CA CYS A 57 5.08 -1.47 -15.30
C CYS A 57 5.94 -0.19 -15.27
N TYR A 58 6.22 0.34 -14.08
CA TYR A 58 7.08 1.50 -13.85
C TYR A 58 8.46 1.12 -13.29
N GLY A 59 8.76 -0.17 -13.15
CA GLY A 59 10.01 -0.65 -12.53
C GLY A 59 10.06 -0.37 -11.03
N MET A 60 8.90 -0.22 -10.38
CA MET A 60 8.77 0.08 -8.96
C MET A 60 8.11 -1.06 -8.22
N ARG A 61 8.26 -1.06 -6.89
CA ARG A 61 7.58 -1.99 -5.99
C ARG A 61 7.32 -1.38 -4.64
N VAL A 62 6.30 -1.90 -3.97
CA VAL A 62 5.93 -1.60 -2.60
C VAL A 62 6.01 -2.85 -1.74
N LYS A 63 6.40 -2.70 -0.49
CA LYS A 63 6.27 -3.74 0.55
C LYS A 63 5.71 -3.14 1.84
N ASP A 64 5.08 -3.96 2.66
CA ASP A 64 4.67 -3.54 4.00
C ASP A 64 5.89 -3.09 4.82
N TRP A 65 5.72 -1.98 5.55
CA TRP A 65 6.73 -1.42 6.43
C TRP A 65 6.13 -1.19 7.82
N ALA A 66 6.66 -1.91 8.81
CA ALA A 66 6.25 -1.81 10.21
C ALA A 66 4.73 -1.95 10.43
N GLY A 67 4.02 -2.74 9.61
CA GLY A 67 2.60 -3.06 9.75
C GLY A 67 1.62 -1.89 9.61
N SER A 68 2.12 -0.70 9.26
CA SER A 68 1.37 0.57 9.30
C SER A 68 1.63 1.44 8.08
N LYS A 69 2.82 1.35 7.49
CA LYS A 69 3.25 2.12 6.32
C LYS A 69 3.64 1.19 5.19
N TYR A 70 4.08 1.77 4.10
CA TYR A 70 4.62 1.06 2.95
C TYR A 70 6.00 1.61 2.62
N LEU A 71 6.92 0.73 2.18
CA LEU A 71 8.18 1.17 1.59
C LEU A 71 8.05 1.03 0.07
N LEU A 72 8.05 2.16 -0.62
CA LEU A 72 8.14 2.25 -2.07
C LEU A 72 9.60 2.27 -2.48
N SER A 73 9.97 1.52 -3.51
CA SER A 73 11.34 1.48 -4.03
C SER A 73 11.36 1.25 -5.54
N ASP A 74 12.37 1.78 -6.22
CA ASP A 74 12.66 1.48 -7.63
C ASP A 74 13.78 0.43 -7.77
N GLY A 75 14.04 0.00 -9.02
CA GLY A 75 15.15 -0.89 -9.34
C GLY A 75 16.55 -0.24 -9.26
N LYS A 76 16.64 1.06 -8.98
CA LYS A 76 17.90 1.83 -8.91
C LYS A 76 18.38 2.03 -7.46
N GLY A 77 17.61 1.57 -6.48
CA GLY A 77 17.92 1.68 -5.06
C GLY A 77 17.31 2.92 -4.38
N ASN A 78 16.54 3.75 -5.11
CA ASN A 78 15.79 4.83 -4.49
C ASN A 78 14.62 4.25 -3.71
N SER A 79 14.34 4.79 -2.53
CA SER A 79 13.20 4.35 -1.72
C SER A 79 12.61 5.48 -0.88
N GLU A 80 11.31 5.38 -0.61
CA GLU A 80 10.56 6.33 0.20
C GLU A 80 9.52 5.59 1.06
N ILE A 81 9.40 6.00 2.33
CA ILE A 81 8.34 5.50 3.20
C ILE A 81 7.07 6.28 2.88
N VAL A 82 6.04 5.56 2.49
CA VAL A 82 4.71 6.09 2.15
C VAL A 82 3.74 5.71 3.26
N GLN A 83 2.96 6.68 3.75
CA GLN A 83 2.05 6.48 4.89
C GLN A 83 0.93 5.48 4.55
N ASP A 84 0.33 5.62 3.37
CA ASP A 84 -0.78 4.83 2.88
C ASP A 84 -0.75 4.76 1.34
N LEU A 85 -1.72 4.07 0.73
CA LEU A 85 -1.78 3.97 -0.73
C LEU A 85 -2.27 5.25 -1.42
N GLY A 86 -2.85 6.21 -0.69
CA GLY A 86 -3.25 7.51 -1.23
C GLY A 86 -2.05 8.40 -1.56
N ALA A 87 -0.98 8.34 -0.75
CA ALA A 87 0.26 9.07 -0.99
C ALA A 87 1.22 8.39 -2.00
N LEU A 88 0.84 7.23 -2.54
CA LEU A 88 1.72 6.38 -3.37
C LEU A 88 2.18 7.07 -4.66
N TRP A 89 1.25 7.67 -5.41
CA TRP A 89 1.55 8.23 -6.73
C TRP A 89 2.49 9.43 -6.65
N ALA A 90 2.23 10.36 -5.74
CA ALA A 90 3.11 11.51 -5.53
C ALA A 90 4.53 11.07 -5.16
N ALA A 91 4.68 10.05 -4.31
CA ALA A 91 5.99 9.48 -3.98
C ALA A 91 6.66 8.80 -5.19
N ALA A 92 5.89 8.09 -6.01
CA ALA A 92 6.40 7.44 -7.22
C ALA A 92 6.89 8.45 -8.26
N GLU A 93 6.13 9.51 -8.51
CA GLU A 93 6.51 10.62 -9.40
C GLU A 93 7.79 11.31 -8.93
N LYS A 94 7.91 11.54 -7.62
CA LYS A 94 9.10 12.13 -7.01
C LYS A 94 10.34 11.26 -7.21
N ILE A 95 10.25 9.95 -6.97
CA ILE A 95 11.38 9.01 -7.18
C ILE A 95 11.76 8.95 -8.67
N LEU A 96 10.78 8.88 -9.57
CA LEU A 96 11.05 8.74 -11.01
C LEU A 96 11.38 10.06 -11.71
N GLY A 97 11.11 11.21 -11.08
CA GLY A 97 11.35 12.53 -11.64
C GLY A 97 10.47 12.88 -12.84
N ARG A 98 9.31 12.23 -12.98
CA ARG A 98 8.37 12.43 -14.09
C ARG A 98 6.93 12.21 -13.63
N PRO A 99 5.93 12.87 -14.25
CA PRO A 99 4.53 12.60 -13.95
C PRO A 99 4.16 11.18 -14.35
N LEU A 100 3.25 10.57 -13.59
CA LEU A 100 2.70 9.25 -13.82
C LEU A 100 1.19 9.38 -13.98
N ASP A 101 0.67 8.80 -15.06
CA ASP A 101 -0.77 8.68 -15.26
C ASP A 101 -1.21 7.23 -15.02
N PRO A 102 -1.92 6.94 -13.91
CA PRO A 102 -2.46 5.61 -13.62
C PRO A 102 -3.58 5.19 -14.58
N LEU A 103 -4.16 6.13 -15.31
CA LEU A 103 -5.24 5.92 -16.26
C LEU A 103 -4.74 5.96 -17.72
N ASP A 104 -3.42 5.98 -17.92
CA ASP A 104 -2.79 5.92 -19.24
C ASP A 104 -3.27 4.68 -20.02
N PRO A 105 -3.89 4.84 -21.20
CA PRO A 105 -4.29 3.71 -22.02
C PRO A 105 -3.14 2.74 -22.34
N ALA A 106 -1.92 3.25 -22.53
CA ALA A 106 -0.75 2.42 -22.78
C ALA A 106 -0.35 1.61 -21.54
N LEU A 107 -0.59 2.11 -20.33
CA LEU A 107 -0.42 1.32 -19.10
C LEU A 107 -1.42 0.16 -19.09
N LYS A 108 -2.68 0.43 -19.40
CA LYS A 108 -3.74 -0.58 -19.43
C LYS A 108 -3.39 -1.70 -20.42
N GLU A 109 -2.92 -1.36 -21.62
CA GLU A 109 -2.48 -2.34 -22.62
C GLU A 109 -1.34 -3.21 -22.09
N ARG A 110 -0.27 -2.61 -21.54
CA ARG A 110 0.85 -3.36 -20.94
C ARG A 110 0.40 -4.30 -19.82
N MET A 111 -0.57 -3.88 -19.01
CA MET A 111 -1.11 -4.72 -17.93
C MET A 111 -1.93 -5.90 -18.47
N LEU A 112 -2.74 -5.69 -19.51
CA LEU A 112 -3.52 -6.75 -20.14
C LEU A 112 -2.62 -7.76 -20.85
N ASP A 113 -1.63 -7.30 -21.61
CA ASP A 113 -0.66 -8.17 -22.29
C ASP A 113 0.16 -8.99 -21.28
N GLY A 114 0.61 -8.36 -20.20
CA GLY A 114 1.33 -9.03 -19.11
C GLY A 114 0.45 -9.92 -18.22
N ALA A 115 -0.87 -9.82 -18.30
CA ALA A 115 -1.81 -10.75 -17.68
C ALA A 115 -2.10 -11.95 -18.57
N LEU A 116 -2.17 -11.76 -19.89
CA LEU A 116 -2.32 -12.84 -20.88
C LEU A 116 -1.07 -13.71 -21.01
N ALA A 117 0.10 -13.20 -20.64
CA ALA A 117 1.36 -13.93 -20.67
C ALA A 117 1.64 -14.78 -19.40
N ARG A 118 0.75 -14.78 -18.40
CA ARG A 118 0.89 -15.58 -17.16
C ARG A 118 -0.11 -16.73 -17.13
#